data_AF-A0A9Q3K8S1-F1
#
_entry.id   AF-A0A9Q3K8S1-F1
#
_cell.length_a   1.000
_cell.length_b   1.000
_cell.length_c   1.000
_cell.angle_alpha   90.00
_cell.angle_beta   90.00
_cell.angle_gamma   90.00
#
_symmetry.space_group_name_H-M   'P 1'
#
loop_
_entity.id
_entity.type
_entity.pdbx_description
1 polymer ?
#
loop_
_entity_poly.entity_id
_entity_poly.type
_entity_poly.pdbx_seq_one_letter_code
_entity_poly.pdbx_strand_id
1 'polypeptide(L)'
;MDLPPLSFHASLEEQWDEEEEPEEFETLFKVVPPAYHQCLDVFLKVKAEQLPPHNACDHHIKLEGLLPPVGVIYSLSNQESETLRAYISENVEKGFIRPRFSST
;
A
#
# COMPACT_ATOMS: atom_id res chain seq x y z
N MET A 1 -1.29 33.51 49.04
CA MET A 1 -2.32 33.63 48.00
C MET A 1 -1.91 32.67 46.90
N ASP A 2 -2.23 31.40 47.09
CA ASP A 2 -1.99 30.34 46.11
C ASP A 2 -3.11 30.39 45.07
N LEU A 3 -2.73 30.43 43.79
CA LEU A 3 -3.63 30.16 42.66
C LEU A 3 -3.26 28.80 42.05
N PRO A 4 -4.23 27.91 41.79
CA PRO A 4 -4.01 26.59 41.21
C PRO A 4 -3.75 26.67 39.68
N PRO A 5 -3.42 25.54 39.02
CA PRO A 5 -2.61 25.50 37.79
C PRO A 5 -3.41 25.86 36.54
N LEU A 6 -2.73 26.37 35.51
CA LEU A 6 -3.27 26.38 34.16
C LEU A 6 -3.27 24.94 33.63
N SER A 7 -4.38 24.25 33.92
CA SER A 7 -4.87 23.11 33.16
C SER A 7 -4.96 23.52 31.68
N PHE A 8 -4.17 22.88 30.83
CA PHE A 8 -4.45 22.87 29.39
C PHE A 8 -5.63 21.94 29.19
N HIS A 9 -6.81 22.52 29.37
CA HIS A 9 -8.09 21.86 29.17
C HIS A 9 -8.30 21.60 27.66
N ALA A 10 -9.11 20.57 27.41
CA ALA A 10 -9.63 20.09 26.14
C ALA A 10 -8.66 19.16 25.39
N SER A 11 -8.87 17.84 25.46
CA SER A 11 -9.94 17.17 24.69
C SER A 11 -10.03 17.74 23.28
N LEU A 12 -9.00 17.48 22.47
CA LEU A 12 -9.30 16.92 21.16
C LEU A 12 -9.58 15.45 21.42
N GLU A 13 -10.84 15.14 21.73
CA GLU A 13 -11.38 13.93 21.13
C GLU A 13 -11.24 14.20 19.63
N GLU A 14 -10.28 13.53 18.99
CA GLU A 14 -10.45 13.13 17.60
C GLU A 14 -11.70 12.25 17.60
N GLN A 15 -12.86 12.91 17.66
CA GLN A 15 -14.05 12.47 16.98
C GLN A 15 -13.62 12.44 15.51
N TRP A 16 -12.96 11.34 15.14
CA TRP A 16 -13.07 10.85 13.79
C TRP A 16 -14.55 10.67 13.60
N ASP A 17 -15.18 11.70 13.02
CA ASP A 17 -16.44 11.54 12.36
C ASP A 17 -16.24 10.32 11.46
N GLU A 18 -16.95 9.25 11.76
CA GLU A 18 -17.24 8.20 10.79
C GLU A 18 -18.02 8.89 9.66
N GLU A 19 -17.33 9.71 8.84
CA GLU A 19 -17.79 10.02 7.51
C GLU A 19 -17.84 8.67 6.83
N GLU A 20 -19.06 8.14 6.68
CA GLU A 20 -19.35 7.02 5.80
C GLU A 20 -18.65 7.34 4.48
N GLU A 21 -17.52 6.67 4.23
CA GLU A 21 -16.78 6.78 2.98
C GLU A 21 -17.82 6.55 1.88
N PRO A 22 -18.15 7.60 1.08
CA PRO A 22 -19.17 7.46 0.06
C PRO A 22 -18.80 6.27 -0.81
N GLU A 23 -19.80 5.51 -1.27
CA GLU A 23 -19.56 4.37 -2.14
C GLU A 23 -18.52 4.77 -3.19
N GLU A 24 -17.37 4.08 -3.21
CA GLU A 24 -16.16 4.49 -3.96
C GLU A 24 -16.47 4.86 -5.41
N PHE A 25 -17.50 4.24 -6.00
CA PHE A 25 -18.00 4.57 -7.32
C PHE A 25 -18.57 5.99 -7.49
N GLU A 26 -19.27 6.53 -6.49
CA GLU A 26 -19.84 7.89 -6.57
C GLU A 26 -18.75 8.96 -6.57
N THR A 27 -17.70 8.75 -5.78
CA THR A 27 -16.54 9.65 -5.76
C THR A 27 -15.81 9.57 -7.11
N LEU A 28 -15.59 8.36 -7.62
CA LEU A 28 -14.97 8.14 -8.92
C LEU A 28 -15.78 8.75 -10.07
N PHE A 29 -17.10 8.66 -10.07
CA PHE A 29 -17.92 9.25 -11.13
C PHE A 29 -17.77 10.78 -11.21
N LYS A 30 -17.57 11.44 -10.06
CA LYS A 30 -17.36 12.89 -9.97
C LYS A 30 -15.95 13.31 -10.40
N VAL A 31 -14.93 12.51 -10.10
CA VAL A 31 -13.52 12.86 -10.32
C VAL A 31 -13.01 12.38 -11.69
N VAL A 32 -13.46 11.23 -12.16
CA VAL A 32 -13.00 10.62 -13.41
C VAL A 32 -13.68 11.33 -14.60
N PRO A 33 -12.93 11.76 -15.62
CA PRO A 33 -13.51 12.38 -16.80
C PRO A 33 -14.55 11.50 -17.51
N PRO A 34 -15.62 12.07 -18.10
CA PRO A 34 -16.70 11.29 -18.74
C PRO A 34 -16.24 10.30 -19.82
N ALA A 35 -15.15 10.60 -20.52
CA ALA A 35 -14.58 9.71 -21.54
C ALA A 35 -14.12 8.36 -20.98
N TYR A 36 -13.82 8.27 -19.67
CA TYR A 36 -13.36 7.06 -19.00
C TYR A 36 -14.41 6.42 -18.11
N HIS A 37 -15.67 6.91 -18.12
CA HIS A 37 -16.74 6.37 -17.28
C HIS A 37 -17.05 4.89 -17.57
N GLN A 38 -16.75 4.40 -18.77
CA GLN A 38 -16.88 2.98 -19.13
C GLN A 38 -15.85 2.08 -18.42
N CYS A 39 -14.75 2.67 -17.94
CA CYS A 39 -13.64 1.98 -17.28
C CYS A 39 -13.48 2.44 -15.82
N LEU A 40 -14.56 2.90 -15.17
CA LEU A 40 -14.52 3.37 -13.77
C LEU A 40 -13.93 2.32 -12.83
N ASP A 41 -14.14 1.05 -13.16
CA ASP A 41 -13.67 -0.06 -12.38
C ASP A 41 -12.14 -0.17 -12.31
N VAL A 42 -11.42 0.34 -13.32
CA VAL A 42 -9.95 0.43 -13.31
C VAL A 42 -9.45 1.37 -12.22
N PHE A 43 -10.28 2.32 -11.77
CA PHE A 43 -9.94 3.29 -10.74
C PHE A 43 -10.32 2.83 -9.32
N LEU A 44 -10.98 1.68 -9.17
CA LEU A 44 -11.31 1.12 -7.86
C LEU A 44 -10.06 0.60 -7.16
N LYS A 45 -9.82 1.05 -5.94
CA LYS A 45 -8.72 0.61 -5.08
C LYS A 45 -8.77 -0.90 -4.86
N VAL A 46 -9.95 -1.47 -4.61
CA VAL A 46 -10.11 -2.91 -4.38
C VAL A 46 -9.64 -3.74 -5.58
N LYS A 47 -9.86 -3.26 -6.82
CA LYS A 47 -9.36 -3.92 -8.03
C LYS A 47 -7.86 -3.68 -8.23
N ALA A 48 -7.36 -2.50 -7.87
CA ALA A 48 -5.94 -2.17 -7.94
C ALA A 48 -5.08 -3.01 -6.98
N GLU A 49 -5.67 -3.51 -5.89
CA GLU A 49 -5.00 -4.38 -4.91
C GLU A 49 -4.96 -5.87 -5.33
N GLN A 50 -5.45 -6.22 -6.51
CA GLN A 50 -5.48 -7.59 -7.02
C GLN A 50 -4.57 -7.73 -8.25
N LEU A 51 -3.71 -8.76 -8.26
CA LEU A 51 -2.92 -9.06 -9.45
C LEU A 51 -3.82 -9.55 -10.58
N PRO A 52 -3.61 -9.08 -11.82
CA PRO A 52 -4.26 -9.68 -12.97
C PRO A 52 -3.80 -11.14 -13.12
N PRO A 53 -4.64 -12.02 -13.70
CA PRO A 53 -4.25 -13.39 -14.00
C PRO A 53 -3.00 -13.44 -14.89
N HIS A 54 -2.07 -14.33 -14.52
CA HIS A 54 -0.88 -14.65 -15.33
C HIS A 54 -1.29 -14.99 -16.77
N ASN A 55 -0.61 -14.38 -17.75
CA ASN A 55 -0.91 -14.56 -19.16
C ASN A 55 0.35 -14.51 -20.03
N ALA A 56 0.18 -14.71 -21.35
CA ALA A 56 1.30 -14.76 -22.29
C ALA A 56 2.11 -13.46 -22.41
N CYS A 57 1.58 -12.33 -21.91
CA CYS A 57 2.25 -11.04 -21.87
C CYS A 57 3.04 -10.82 -20.57
N ASP A 58 3.10 -11.80 -19.67
CA ASP A 58 3.91 -11.71 -18.46
C ASP A 58 5.37 -11.43 -18.80
N HIS A 59 5.99 -10.55 -18.03
CA HIS A 59 7.37 -10.13 -18.29
C HIS A 59 8.35 -11.30 -18.10
N HIS A 60 9.02 -11.70 -19.18
CA HIS A 60 10.06 -12.71 -19.16
C HIS A 60 11.45 -12.06 -19.07
N ILE A 61 12.19 -12.38 -18.01
CA ILE A 61 13.58 -11.96 -17.85
C ILE A 61 14.48 -12.99 -18.55
N LYS A 62 15.00 -12.64 -19.74
CA LYS A 62 15.99 -13.45 -20.44
C LYS A 62 17.36 -13.22 -19.81
N LEU A 63 17.93 -14.28 -19.21
CA LEU A 63 19.27 -14.23 -18.64
C LEU A 63 20.30 -14.43 -19.76
N GLU A 64 21.32 -13.56 -19.79
CA GLU A 64 22.47 -13.66 -20.67
C GLU A 64 23.74 -13.72 -19.81
N GLY A 65 24.55 -14.79 -19.94
CA GLY A 65 25.80 -14.96 -19.19
C GLY A 65 25.67 -15.73 -17.87
N LEU A 66 26.45 -15.31 -16.87
CA LEU A 66 26.56 -15.97 -15.56
C LEU A 66 25.42 -15.56 -14.61
N LEU A 67 25.17 -16.40 -13.61
CA LEU A 67 24.20 -16.10 -12.54
C LEU A 67 24.53 -14.77 -11.85
N PRO A 68 23.52 -13.97 -11.47
CA PRO A 68 23.75 -12.74 -10.73
C PRO A 68 24.46 -13.05 -9.40
N PRO A 69 25.43 -12.22 -8.99
CA PRO A 69 26.10 -12.41 -7.70
C PRO A 69 25.12 -12.21 -6.56
N VAL A 70 25.30 -12.99 -5.48
CA VAL A 70 24.53 -12.81 -4.26
C VAL A 70 24.98 -11.52 -3.58
N GLY A 71 24.11 -10.51 -3.56
CA GLY A 71 24.35 -9.26 -2.86
C GLY A 71 24.21 -9.40 -1.34
N VAL A 72 24.90 -8.53 -0.60
CA VAL A 72 24.69 -8.38 0.85
C VAL A 72 23.43 -7.56 1.12
N ILE A 73 22.73 -7.88 2.21
CA ILE A 73 21.59 -7.08 2.67
C ILE A 73 22.14 -5.88 3.44
N TYR A 74 21.73 -4.66 3.06
CA TYR A 74 22.12 -3.46 3.78
C TYR A 74 21.46 -3.39 5.15
N SER A 75 22.21 -2.90 6.15
CA SER A 75 21.67 -2.64 7.48
C SER A 75 20.68 -1.47 7.42
N LEU A 76 19.49 -1.69 7.94
CA LEU A 76 18.46 -0.67 8.10
C LEU A 76 18.38 -0.23 9.57
N SER A 77 17.96 1.01 9.80
CA SER A 77 17.57 1.47 11.14
C SER A 77 16.32 0.75 11.63
N ASN A 78 16.00 0.88 12.92
CA ASN A 78 14.80 0.25 13.49
C ASN A 78 13.52 0.73 12.81
N GLN A 79 13.40 2.04 12.58
CA GLN A 79 12.22 2.65 11.96
C GLN A 79 12.04 2.20 10.50
N GLU A 80 13.14 2.14 9.73
CA GLU A 80 13.12 1.63 8.35
C GLU A 80 12.76 0.15 8.30
N SER A 81 13.28 -0.65 9.24
CA SER A 81 12.98 -2.08 9.34
C SER A 81 11.51 -2.34 9.68
N GLU A 82 10.93 -1.58 10.61
CA GLU A 82 9.50 -1.66 10.95
C GLU A 82 8.61 -1.30 9.75
N THR A 83 8.95 -0.20 9.06
CA THR A 83 8.23 0.24 7.86
C THR A 83 8.31 -0.80 6.75
N LEU A 84 9.50 -1.35 6.50
CA LEU A 84 9.70 -2.38 5.49
C LEU A 84 8.91 -3.66 5.82
N ARG A 85 8.87 -4.07 7.09
CA ARG A 85 8.10 -5.24 7.52
C ARG A 85 6.59 -5.05 7.32
N ALA A 86 6.07 -3.87 7.67
CA ALA A 86 4.66 -3.55 7.44
C ALA A 86 4.31 -3.63 5.95
N TYR A 87 5.12 -2.99 5.10
CA TYR A 87 4.95 -3.04 3.65
C TYR A 87 5.00 -4.46 3.09
N ILE A 88 5.99 -5.27 3.49
CA ILE A 88 6.10 -6.66 3.03
C ILE A 88 4.87 -7.45 3.48
N SER A 89 4.43 -7.31 4.73
CA SER A 89 3.27 -8.04 5.26
C SER A 89 2.00 -7.73 4.45
N GLU A 90 1.71 -6.44 4.23
CA GLU A 90 0.57 -5.99 3.43
C GLU A 90 0.61 -6.54 2.00
N ASN A 91 1.78 -6.49 1.35
CA ASN A 91 1.91 -6.95 -0.04
C ASN A 91 1.97 -8.48 -0.18
N VAL A 92 2.30 -9.19 0.89
CA VAL A 92 2.15 -10.66 0.96
C VAL A 92 0.67 -11.03 1.11
N GLU A 93 -0.09 -10.32 1.94
CA GLU A 93 -1.53 -10.50 2.08
C GLU A 93 -2.29 -10.23 0.77
N LYS A 94 -1.91 -9.16 0.05
CA LYS A 94 -2.41 -8.84 -1.30
C LYS A 94 -1.98 -9.85 -2.38
N GLY A 95 -0.99 -10.70 -2.08
CA GLY A 95 -0.43 -11.67 -3.03
C GLY A 95 0.52 -11.07 -4.08
N PHE A 96 0.92 -9.81 -3.94
CA PHE A 96 1.88 -9.13 -4.82
C PHE A 96 3.28 -9.69 -4.66
N ILE A 97 3.64 -10.03 -3.42
CA ILE A 97 4.91 -10.65 -3.06
C ILE A 97 4.62 -12.04 -2.52
N ARG A 98 5.47 -13.00 -2.86
CA ARG A 98 5.44 -14.36 -2.31
C ARG A 98 6.82 -14.78 -1.84
N PRO A 99 6.95 -15.51 -0.71
CA PRO A 99 8.21 -16.09 -0.29
C PRO A 99 8.76 -17.04 -1.35
N ARG A 100 10.07 -16.97 -1.61
CA ARG A 100 10.77 -17.86 -2.54
C ARG A 100 12.14 -18.18 -1.96
N PHE A 101 12.58 -19.41 -2.17
CA PHE A 101 13.95 -19.81 -1.89
C PHE A 101 14.70 -19.79 -3.22
N SER A 102 15.63 -18.86 -3.38
CA SER A 102 16.61 -18.92 -4.47
C SER A 102 17.78 -19.79 -4.01
N SER A 103 18.32 -20.62 -4.91
CA SER A 103 19.57 -21.33 -4.62
C SER A 103 20.68 -20.30 -4.41
N THR A 104 21.29 -20.34 -3.23
CA THR A 104 22.55 -19.65 -2.92
C THR A 104 23.71 -20.35 -3.63
#